data_AF-A0A8T1VEE7-F1
#
_entry.id   AF-A0A8T1VEE7-F1
#
_cell.length_a   1.000
_cell.length_b   1.000
_cell.length_c   1.000
_cell.angle_alpha   90.00
_cell.angle_beta   90.00
_cell.angle_gamma   90.00
#
_symmetry.space_group_name_H-M   'P 1'
#
loop_
_entity.id
_entity.type
_entity.pdbx_description
1 polymer ?
#
loop_
_entity_poly.entity_id
_entity_poly.type
_entity_poly.pdbx_seq_one_letter_code
_entity_poly.pdbx_strand_id
1 'polypeptide(L)'
;MASDSDDDGFQDFLGEDEGEHETLLSQESAAMERRMKTLGIRDGLELGKEDALQEGFDRGFAQGAARSFRFARLRGALGAAAACGLLDADVMTQAKLCMSQLRTLEMDTSVHKDVMSNEMDTTAVRQAEKMLTRVGLDLSTSSAKQ
;
A
#
# COMPACT_ATOMS: atom_id res chain seq x y z
N MET A 1 -73.83 -28.76 52.39
CA MET A 1 -72.39 -28.41 52.47
C MET A 1 -71.89 -28.32 51.05
N ALA A 2 -71.49 -27.13 50.62
CA ALA A 2 -70.86 -26.90 49.32
C ALA A 2 -69.42 -27.43 49.38
N SER A 3 -69.01 -28.17 48.36
CA SER A 3 -67.63 -28.59 48.16
C SER A 3 -67.32 -28.32 46.69
N ASP A 4 -67.04 -27.05 46.37
CA ASP A 4 -66.24 -26.69 45.21
C ASP A 4 -64.82 -27.16 45.53
N SER A 5 -64.37 -28.16 44.78
CA SER A 5 -62.96 -28.51 44.71
C SER A 5 -62.52 -28.04 43.34
N ASP A 6 -61.91 -26.86 43.31
CA ASP A 6 -61.28 -26.31 42.11
C ASP A 6 -60.18 -27.29 41.67
N ASP A 7 -60.41 -27.86 40.49
CA ASP A 7 -59.50 -28.69 39.72
C ASP A 7 -58.44 -27.75 39.10
N ASP A 8 -57.36 -27.52 39.83
CA ASP A 8 -56.19 -26.76 39.37
C ASP A 8 -55.39 -27.55 38.32
N GLY A 9 -56.03 -27.87 37.19
CA GLY A 9 -55.45 -28.51 36.00
C GLY A 9 -54.50 -27.62 35.19
N PHE A 10 -53.94 -26.57 35.79
CA PHE A 10 -53.03 -25.62 35.12
C PHE A 10 -51.56 -25.77 35.51
N GLN A 11 -51.23 -26.65 36.47
CA GLN A 11 -49.87 -26.73 36.99
C GLN A 11 -48.92 -27.61 36.15
N ASP A 12 -49.43 -28.44 35.25
CA ASP A 12 -48.61 -29.37 34.43
C ASP A 12 -48.27 -28.82 33.03
N PHE A 13 -48.82 -27.65 32.64
CA PHE A 13 -48.51 -27.02 31.34
C PHE A 13 -47.28 -26.08 31.40
N LEU A 14 -46.89 -25.63 32.60
CA LEU A 14 -45.82 -24.64 32.77
C LEU A 14 -44.47 -25.24 33.17
N GLY A 15 -44.43 -26.52 33.58
CA GLY A 15 -43.20 -27.16 34.06
C GLY A 15 -42.29 -27.71 32.96
N GLU A 16 -42.84 -28.15 31.82
CA GLU A 16 -42.04 -28.67 30.69
C GLU A 16 -41.52 -27.55 29.78
N ASP A 17 -42.30 -26.47 29.56
CA ASP A 17 -41.94 -25.36 28.66
C ASP A 17 -40.76 -24.52 29.20
N GLU A 18 -40.67 -24.33 30.53
CA GLU A 18 -39.65 -23.47 31.15
C GLU A 18 -38.23 -24.06 31.02
N GLY A 19 -38.08 -25.38 31.19
CA GLY A 19 -36.82 -26.09 31.03
C GLY A 19 -36.37 -26.20 29.57
N GLU A 20 -37.32 -26.40 28.64
CA GLU A 20 -37.04 -26.39 27.20
C GLU A 20 -36.63 -24.99 26.73
N HIS A 21 -37.33 -23.94 27.19
CA HIS A 21 -37.01 -22.56 26.86
C HIS A 21 -35.63 -22.14 27.39
N GLU A 22 -35.22 -22.57 28.58
CA GLU A 22 -33.88 -22.31 29.12
C GLU A 22 -32.78 -23.03 28.32
N THR A 23 -33.02 -24.28 27.89
CA THR A 23 -32.07 -25.01 27.03
C THR A 23 -31.94 -24.39 25.63
N LEU A 24 -33.05 -23.92 25.04
CA LEU A 24 -33.05 -23.21 23.77
C LEU A 24 -32.26 -21.90 23.86
N LEU A 25 -32.49 -21.09 24.90
CA LEU A 25 -31.73 -19.85 25.13
C LEU A 25 -30.22 -20.13 25.32
N SER A 26 -29.86 -21.19 26.03
CA SER A 26 -28.47 -21.61 26.19
C SER A 26 -27.84 -22.03 24.85
N GLN A 27 -28.58 -22.76 24.02
CA GLN A 27 -28.13 -23.18 22.70
C GLN A 27 -27.97 -21.99 21.74
N GLU A 28 -28.90 -21.04 21.76
CA GLU A 28 -28.83 -19.79 20.99
C GLU A 28 -27.66 -18.93 21.43
N SER A 29 -27.45 -18.77 22.73
CA SER A 29 -26.29 -18.07 23.32
C SER A 29 -24.98 -18.69 22.85
N ALA A 30 -24.83 -20.01 22.96
CA ALA A 30 -23.65 -20.72 22.49
C ALA A 30 -23.45 -20.63 20.96
N ALA A 31 -24.54 -20.62 20.18
CA ALA A 31 -24.47 -20.43 18.73
C ALA A 31 -24.04 -18.99 18.36
N MET A 32 -24.56 -17.99 19.07
CA MET A 32 -24.18 -16.59 18.90
C MET A 32 -22.71 -16.37 19.28
N GLU A 33 -22.25 -16.93 20.40
CA GLU A 33 -20.85 -16.82 20.83
C GLU A 33 -19.89 -17.44 19.80
N ARG A 34 -20.22 -18.62 19.26
CA ARG A 34 -19.43 -19.24 18.18
C ARG A 34 -19.39 -18.35 16.94
N ARG A 35 -20.53 -17.79 16.53
CA ARG A 35 -20.59 -16.86 15.38
C ARG A 35 -19.74 -15.62 15.62
N MET A 36 -19.84 -14.99 16.79
CA MET A 36 -19.04 -13.81 17.13
C MET A 36 -17.55 -14.13 17.12
N LYS A 37 -17.13 -15.27 17.67
CA LYS A 37 -15.73 -15.73 17.63
C LYS A 37 -15.25 -15.98 16.21
N THR A 38 -16.03 -16.69 15.40
CA THR A 38 -15.67 -16.97 14.00
C THR A 38 -15.57 -15.71 13.15
N LEU A 39 -16.54 -14.79 13.28
CA LEU A 39 -16.51 -13.50 12.61
C LEU A 39 -15.32 -12.67 13.08
N GLY A 40 -15.08 -12.58 14.38
CA GLY A 40 -13.93 -11.84 14.93
C GLY A 40 -12.57 -12.41 14.48
N ILE A 41 -12.42 -13.73 14.42
CA ILE A 41 -11.19 -14.37 13.92
C ILE A 41 -11.00 -14.11 12.42
N ARG A 42 -12.07 -14.21 11.63
CA ARG A 42 -12.01 -13.93 10.19
C ARG A 42 -11.66 -12.47 9.92
N ASP A 43 -12.35 -11.55 10.59
CA ASP A 43 -12.14 -10.12 10.43
C ASP A 43 -10.73 -9.73 10.90
N GLY A 44 -10.24 -10.31 12.02
CA GLY A 44 -8.86 -10.13 12.46
C GLY A 44 -7.81 -10.67 11.46
N LEU A 45 -8.11 -11.78 10.78
CA LEU A 45 -7.27 -12.33 9.72
C LEU A 45 -7.26 -11.44 8.46
N GLU A 46 -8.40 -10.86 8.10
CA GLU A 46 -8.51 -9.92 6.98
C GLU A 46 -7.75 -8.62 7.27
N LEU A 47 -7.96 -8.02 8.45
CA LEU A 47 -7.21 -6.83 8.90
C LEU A 47 -5.70 -7.08 8.90
N GLY A 48 -5.25 -8.22 9.42
CA GLY A 48 -3.81 -8.54 9.42
C GLY A 48 -3.22 -8.72 8.01
N LYS A 49 -4.01 -9.17 7.03
CA LYS A 49 -3.58 -9.23 5.62
C LYS A 49 -3.51 -7.84 5.00
N GLU A 50 -4.49 -7.00 5.28
CA GLU A 50 -4.53 -5.62 4.81
C GLU A 50 -3.36 -4.81 5.37
N ASP A 51 -3.07 -4.93 6.66
CA ASP A 51 -1.92 -4.29 7.30
C ASP A 51 -0.59 -4.73 6.64
N ALA A 52 -0.39 -6.04 6.48
CA ALA A 52 0.81 -6.56 5.83
C ALA A 52 0.93 -6.10 4.35
N LEU A 53 -0.20 -6.02 3.64
CA LEU A 53 -0.24 -5.52 2.26
C LEU A 53 0.10 -4.03 2.21
N GLN A 54 -0.45 -3.24 3.12
CA GLN A 54 -0.21 -1.80 3.20
C GLN A 54 1.24 -1.50 3.53
N GLU A 55 1.85 -2.23 4.47
CA GLU A 55 3.29 -2.09 4.76
C GLU A 55 4.15 -2.39 3.52
N GLY A 56 3.78 -3.42 2.76
CA GLY A 56 4.46 -3.76 1.50
C GLY A 56 4.31 -2.66 0.45
N PHE A 57 3.10 -2.12 0.31
CA PHE A 57 2.81 -1.01 -0.59
C PHE A 57 3.58 0.25 -0.21
N ASP A 58 3.54 0.66 1.06
CA ASP A 58 4.19 1.89 1.53
C ASP A 58 5.70 1.84 1.29
N ARG A 59 6.34 0.69 1.56
CA ARG A 59 7.76 0.48 1.27
C ARG A 59 8.06 0.56 -0.22
N GLY A 60 7.27 -0.12 -1.05
CA GLY A 60 7.43 -0.11 -2.51
C GLY A 60 7.19 1.28 -3.10
N PHE A 61 6.16 1.97 -2.64
CA PHE A 61 5.80 3.32 -3.05
C PHE A 61 6.89 4.32 -2.69
N ALA A 62 7.40 4.31 -1.45
CA ALA A 62 8.46 5.21 -1.03
C ALA A 62 9.73 5.03 -1.89
N GLN A 63 10.13 3.78 -2.16
CA GLN A 63 11.28 3.47 -3.02
C GLN A 63 11.05 3.92 -4.47
N GLY A 64 9.87 3.62 -5.03
CA GLY A 64 9.49 4.02 -6.38
C GLY A 64 9.43 5.53 -6.54
N ALA A 65 8.80 6.24 -5.60
CA ALA A 65 8.67 7.69 -5.60
C ALA A 65 10.04 8.39 -5.53
N ALA A 66 10.91 7.96 -4.61
CA ALA A 66 12.26 8.53 -4.48
C ALA A 66 13.07 8.36 -5.77
N ARG A 67 12.94 7.19 -6.39
CA ARG A 67 13.61 6.86 -7.65
C ARG A 67 13.08 7.69 -8.82
N SER A 68 11.76 7.69 -9.07
CA SER A 68 11.16 8.44 -10.17
C SER A 68 11.39 9.93 -10.01
N PHE A 69 11.37 10.44 -8.77
CA PHE A 69 11.72 11.84 -8.48
C PHE A 69 13.16 12.18 -8.88
N ARG A 70 14.13 11.30 -8.59
CA ARG A 70 15.54 11.51 -8.98
C ARG A 70 15.68 11.66 -10.50
N PHE A 71 15.04 10.80 -11.28
CA PHE A 71 15.10 10.87 -12.74
C PHE A 71 14.35 12.09 -13.30
N ALA A 72 13.15 12.37 -12.78
CA ALA A 72 12.37 13.53 -13.17
C ALA A 72 13.11 14.85 -12.88
N ARG A 73 13.82 14.93 -11.73
CA ARG A 73 14.65 16.09 -11.36
C ARG A 73 15.76 16.35 -12.36
N LEU A 74 16.53 15.31 -12.72
CA LEU A 74 17.61 15.42 -13.71
C LEU A 74 17.08 15.77 -15.10
N ARG A 75 15.98 15.12 -15.51
CA ARG A 75 15.32 15.40 -16.80
C ARG A 75 14.79 16.83 -16.87
N GLY A 76 14.17 17.32 -15.80
CA GLY A 76 13.69 18.69 -15.70
C GLY A 76 14.81 19.71 -15.76
N ALA A 77 15.91 19.47 -15.03
CA ALA A 77 17.08 20.35 -15.07
C ALA A 77 17.75 20.39 -16.44
N LEU A 78 17.91 19.24 -17.11
CA LEU A 78 18.43 19.18 -18.48
C LEU A 78 17.50 19.90 -19.46
N GLY A 79 16.18 19.72 -19.32
CA GLY A 79 15.19 20.40 -20.15
C GLY A 79 15.23 21.92 -19.97
N ALA A 80 15.39 22.39 -18.73
CA ALA A 80 15.56 23.81 -18.44
C ALA A 80 16.86 24.36 -19.03
N ALA A 81 17.99 23.67 -18.83
CA ALA A 81 19.28 24.09 -19.40
C ALA A 81 19.24 24.16 -20.94
N ALA A 82 18.59 23.18 -21.57
CA ALA A 82 18.36 23.16 -23.01
C ALA A 82 17.49 24.33 -23.49
N ALA A 83 16.38 24.60 -22.80
CA ALA A 83 15.46 25.69 -23.15
C ALA A 83 16.10 27.08 -22.96
N CYS A 84 17.00 27.22 -21.98
CA CYS A 84 17.75 28.45 -21.74
C CYS A 84 18.96 28.63 -22.67
N GLY A 85 19.22 27.69 -23.59
CA GLY A 85 20.35 27.78 -24.52
C GLY A 85 21.72 27.61 -23.85
N LEU A 86 21.77 26.96 -22.68
CA LEU A 86 23.01 26.76 -21.93
C LEU A 86 23.83 25.54 -22.40
N LEU A 87 23.31 24.79 -23.38
CA LEU A 87 23.93 23.60 -23.93
C LEU A 87 24.37 23.83 -25.38
N ASP A 88 25.60 23.44 -25.69
CA ASP A 88 26.12 23.47 -27.06
C ASP A 88 25.36 22.51 -27.98
N ALA A 89 25.42 22.74 -29.30
CA ALA A 89 24.70 21.93 -30.30
C ALA A 89 25.03 20.42 -30.24
N ASP A 90 26.30 20.06 -29.97
CA ASP A 90 26.72 18.67 -29.80
C ASP A 90 26.15 18.05 -28.51
N VAL A 91 26.22 18.79 -27.40
CA VAL A 91 25.69 18.37 -26.09
C VAL A 91 24.16 18.28 -26.12
N MET A 92 23.49 19.13 -26.88
CA MET A 92 22.03 19.15 -27.04
C MET A 92 21.47 17.83 -27.58
N THR A 93 22.16 17.22 -28.55
CA THR A 93 21.73 15.93 -29.12
C THR A 93 21.84 14.82 -28.08
N GLN A 94 22.94 14.81 -27.33
CA GLN A 94 23.15 13.86 -26.24
C GLN A 94 22.17 14.09 -25.08
N ALA A 95 21.85 15.34 -24.75
CA ALA A 95 20.89 15.69 -23.72
C ALA A 95 19.48 15.21 -24.06
N LYS A 96 19.06 15.32 -25.33
CA LYS A 96 17.77 14.76 -25.79
C LYS A 96 17.69 13.24 -25.63
N LEU A 97 18.74 12.53 -26.02
CA LEU A 97 18.82 11.07 -25.83
C LEU A 97 18.74 10.71 -24.34
N CYS A 98 19.55 11.40 -23.52
CA CYS A 98 19.61 11.18 -22.08
C CYS A 98 18.27 11.47 -21.39
N MET A 99 17.58 12.55 -21.76
CA MET A 99 16.23 12.86 -21.25
C MET A 99 15.20 11.78 -21.64
N SER A 100 15.30 11.21 -22.84
CA SER A 100 14.43 10.09 -23.24
C SER A 100 14.71 8.84 -22.40
N GLN A 101 15.97 8.52 -22.16
CA GLN A 101 16.36 7.40 -21.30
C GLN A 101 15.85 7.60 -19.87
N LEU A 102 16.05 8.78 -19.28
CA LEU A 102 15.53 9.12 -17.95
C LEU A 102 14.01 9.00 -17.87
N ARG A 103 13.27 9.36 -18.93
CA ARG A 103 11.82 9.18 -18.99
C ARG A 103 11.42 7.71 -18.99
N THR A 104 12.13 6.86 -19.73
CA THR A 104 11.88 5.40 -19.71
C THR A 104 12.12 4.84 -18.32
N LEU A 105 13.19 5.28 -17.64
CA LEU A 105 13.50 4.87 -16.28
C LEU A 105 12.51 5.41 -15.23
N GLU A 106 11.95 6.60 -15.45
CA GLU A 106 10.90 7.22 -14.61
C GLU A 106 9.60 6.40 -14.65
N MET A 107 9.24 5.90 -15.84
CA MET A 107 8.01 5.10 -16.06
C MET A 107 8.19 3.62 -15.68
N ASP A 108 9.41 3.16 -15.45
CA ASP A 108 9.69 1.80 -15.04
C ASP A 108 9.41 1.63 -13.53
N THR A 109 8.24 1.06 -13.23
CA THR A 109 7.78 0.78 -11.87
C THR A 109 8.26 -0.57 -11.33
N SER A 110 9.09 -1.31 -12.07
CA SER A 110 9.59 -2.61 -11.60
C SER A 110 10.54 -2.44 -10.42
N VAL A 111 10.18 -3.06 -9.29
CA VAL A 111 10.99 -3.11 -8.07
C VAL A 111 12.07 -4.20 -8.17
N HIS A 112 11.83 -5.24 -8.96
CA HIS A 112 12.82 -6.27 -9.25
C HIS A 112 13.65 -5.86 -10.45
N LYS A 113 14.86 -5.36 -10.17
CA LYS A 113 15.85 -5.04 -11.19
C LYS A 113 17.05 -5.96 -11.08
N ASP A 114 17.34 -6.63 -12.18
CA ASP A 114 18.59 -7.36 -12.34
C ASP A 114 19.75 -6.37 -12.52
N VAL A 115 20.98 -6.86 -12.31
CA VAL A 115 22.22 -6.07 -12.31
C VAL A 115 22.34 -5.14 -13.52
N MET A 116 21.92 -5.62 -14.70
CA MET A 116 21.96 -4.87 -15.96
C MET A 116 21.07 -3.63 -15.98
N SER A 117 19.89 -3.69 -15.36
CA SER A 117 18.97 -2.55 -15.29
C SER A 117 19.53 -1.45 -14.39
N ASN A 118 20.21 -1.83 -13.30
CA ASN A 118 20.91 -0.90 -12.40
C ASN A 118 22.12 -0.22 -13.05
N GLU A 119 22.86 -0.92 -13.92
CA GLU A 119 23.95 -0.30 -14.69
C GLU A 119 23.42 0.73 -15.70
N MET A 120 22.29 0.46 -16.35
CA MET A 120 21.67 1.43 -17.26
C MET A 120 21.14 2.66 -16.51
N ASP A 121 20.57 2.47 -15.31
CA ASP A 121 20.14 3.57 -14.44
C ASP A 121 21.31 4.49 -14.07
N THR A 122 22.43 3.89 -13.63
CA THR A 122 23.61 4.63 -13.17
C THR A 122 24.35 5.34 -14.30
N THR A 123 24.38 4.77 -15.50
CA THR A 123 25.02 5.40 -16.67
C THR A 123 24.25 6.63 -17.15
N ALA A 124 22.93 6.52 -17.31
CA ALA A 124 22.08 7.65 -17.73
C ALA A 124 22.11 8.80 -16.71
N VAL A 125 22.06 8.47 -15.41
CA VAL A 125 22.17 9.46 -14.33
C VAL A 125 23.53 10.15 -14.34
N ARG A 126 24.63 9.40 -14.42
CA ARG A 126 25.99 9.97 -14.45
C ARG A 126 26.20 10.85 -15.69
N GLN A 127 25.63 10.45 -16.83
CA GLN A 127 25.68 11.25 -18.04
C GLN A 127 24.92 12.58 -17.87
N ALA A 128 23.72 12.55 -17.29
CA ALA A 128 22.94 13.75 -17.01
C ALA A 128 23.65 14.70 -16.04
N GLU A 129 24.18 14.16 -14.94
CA GLU A 129 24.96 14.92 -13.95
C GLU A 129 26.17 15.59 -14.61
N LYS A 130 26.95 14.85 -15.42
CA LYS A 130 28.11 15.40 -16.14
C LYS A 130 27.74 16.55 -17.07
N MET A 131 26.59 16.49 -17.76
CA MET A 131 26.12 17.58 -18.62
C MET A 131 25.71 18.80 -17.81
N LEU A 132 25.01 18.61 -16.69
CA LEU A 132 24.58 19.69 -15.82
C LEU A 132 25.76 20.38 -15.13
N THR A 133 26.77 19.63 -14.70
CA THR A 133 27.99 20.19 -14.09
C THR A 133 28.73 21.09 -15.07
N ARG A 134 28.74 20.78 -16.37
CA ARG A 134 29.34 21.66 -17.40
C ARG A 134 28.66 23.03 -17.49
N VAL A 135 27.39 23.10 -17.12
CA VAL A 135 26.56 24.32 -17.10
C VAL A 135 26.61 25.01 -15.72
N GLY A 136 27.36 24.47 -14.76
CA GLY A 136 27.42 24.98 -13.39
C GLY A 136 26.26 24.56 -12.50
N LEU A 137 25.46 23.57 -12.91
CA LEU A 137 24.38 22.99 -12.11
C LEU A 137 24.85 21.69 -11.47
N ASP A 138 25.04 21.70 -10.14
CA ASP A 138 25.35 20.50 -9.38
C ASP A 138 24.12 19.99 -8.61
N LEU A 139 23.60 18.85 -9.03
CA LEU A 139 22.47 18.16 -8.40
C LEU A 139 22.90 16.92 -7.61
N SER A 140 24.19 16.66 -7.48
CA SER A 140 24.72 15.50 -6.74
C SER A 140 24.65 15.68 -5.21
N THR A 141 24.52 16.93 -4.73
CA THR A 141 24.58 17.31 -3.31
C THR A 141 23.22 17.38 -2.59
N SER A 142 22.10 17.35 -3.31
CA SER A 142 20.74 17.49 -2.73
C SER A 142 20.17 16.16 -2.20
N SER A 143 20.96 15.44 -1.40
CA SER A 143 20.49 14.30 -0.58
C SER A 143 20.85 14.45 0.90
N ALA A 144 21.31 15.62 1.34
CA ALA A 144 21.56 15.91 2.74
C ALA A 144 20.32 16.51 3.40
N LYS A 145 19.81 15.79 4.41
CA LYS A 145 18.74 16.13 5.37
C LYS A 145 17.31 15.96 4.86
N GLN A 146 16.75 14.78 5.16
CA GLN A 146 15.52 14.67 5.94
C GLN A 146 15.53 13.36 6.72
#